data_AF-A0ABD3VQL4-F1
#
_entry.id   AF-A0ABD3VQL4-F1
#
_cell.length_a   1.000
_cell.length_b   1.000
_cell.length_c   1.000
_cell.angle_alpha   90.00
_cell.angle_beta   90.00
_cell.angle_gamma   90.00
#
_symmetry.space_group_name_H-M   'P 1'
#
loop_
_entity.id
_entity.type
_entity.pdbx_description
1 polymer ?
#
loop_
_entity_poly.entity_id
_entity_poly.type
_entity_poly.pdbx_seq_one_letter_code
_entity_poly.pdbx_strand_id
1 'polypeptide(L)'
;GPVIAPIGNKTVIEGQMLSVTCNIDSNPLPVSVTWTKDNNSTFSHNSSVLKVNSINKYDRGTYRCTVVNQINPSGENEESMNGTEWFYLNVQ
;
A
#
# COMPACT_ATOMS: atom_id res chain seq x y z
N GLY A 1 -2.96 15.71 2.89
CA GLY A 1 -1.95 14.75 2.40
C GLY A 1 -2.52 13.97 1.24
N PRO A 2 -1.79 12.99 0.70
CA PRO A 2 -2.38 12.06 -0.28
C PRO A 2 -3.55 11.32 0.38
N VAL A 3 -4.68 11.25 -0.31
CA VAL A 3 -5.87 10.50 0.11
C VAL A 3 -5.83 9.15 -0.58
N ILE A 4 -6.01 8.08 0.18
CA ILE A 4 -6.06 6.72 -0.36
C ILE A 4 -7.50 6.23 -0.25
N ALA A 5 -8.07 5.72 -1.34
CA ALA A 5 -9.41 5.16 -1.30
C ALA A 5 -9.41 3.81 -0.55
N PRO A 6 -10.50 3.46 0.17
CA PRO A 6 -10.58 2.20 0.90
C PRO A 6 -10.29 0.99 0.01
N ILE A 7 -9.28 0.21 0.38
CA ILE A 7 -8.83 -0.97 -0.40
C ILE A 7 -9.81 -2.15 -0.23
N GLY A 8 -10.34 -2.29 0.99
CA GLY A 8 -11.21 -3.39 1.40
C GLY A 8 -10.49 -4.73 1.59
N ASN A 9 -10.95 -5.49 2.58
CA ASN A 9 -10.39 -6.82 2.88
C ASN A 9 -10.52 -7.76 1.68
N LYS A 10 -9.58 -8.69 1.56
CA LYS A 10 -9.53 -9.68 0.47
C LYS A 10 -9.56 -11.09 1.04
N THR A 11 -10.24 -11.99 0.35
CA THR A 11 -10.16 -13.43 0.57
C THR A 11 -9.71 -14.08 -0.73
N VAL A 12 -8.62 -14.84 -0.69
CA VAL A 12 -8.02 -15.47 -1.87
C VAL A 12 -7.76 -16.94 -1.57
N ILE A 13 -7.97 -17.81 -2.55
CA ILE A 13 -7.71 -19.24 -2.41
C ILE A 13 -6.20 -19.51 -2.59
N GLU A 14 -5.63 -20.44 -1.83
CA GLU A 14 -4.24 -20.87 -2.02
C GLU A 14 -3.95 -21.24 -3.48
N GLY A 15 -2.77 -20.85 -3.96
CA GLY A 15 -2.34 -21.02 -5.34
C GLY A 15 -2.86 -19.95 -6.32
N GLN A 16 -3.83 -19.12 -5.93
CA GLN A 16 -4.32 -18.03 -6.78
C GLN A 16 -3.45 -16.77 -6.69
N MET A 17 -3.59 -15.90 -7.68
CA MET A 17 -2.93 -14.59 -7.72
C MET A 17 -3.72 -13.56 -6.90
N LEU A 18 -3.01 -12.78 -6.10
CA LEU A 18 -3.48 -11.53 -5.50
C LEU A 18 -3.01 -10.34 -6.34
N SER A 19 -3.92 -9.42 -6.64
CA SER A 19 -3.61 -8.11 -7.22
C SER A 19 -4.41 -7.04 -6.49
N VAL A 20 -3.73 -6.15 -5.78
CA VAL A 20 -4.36 -5.06 -5.00
C VAL A 20 -3.75 -3.73 -5.41
N THR A 21 -4.60 -2.78 -5.78
CA THR A 21 -4.20 -1.44 -6.19
C THR A 21 -4.42 -0.46 -5.05
N CYS A 22 -3.40 0.34 -4.74
CA CYS A 22 -3.51 1.49 -3.87
C CYS A 22 -3.99 2.68 -4.72
N ASN A 23 -5.29 3.00 -4.62
CA ASN A 23 -5.89 4.09 -5.39
C ASN A 23 -5.65 5.41 -4.65
N ILE A 24 -4.83 6.28 -5.25
CA ILE A 24 -4.30 7.48 -4.62
C ILE A 24 -4.90 8.69 -5.33
N ASP A 25 -5.57 9.53 -4.56
CA ASP A 25 -5.93 10.89 -4.95
C ASP A 25 -4.98 11.86 -4.23
N SER A 26 -4.04 12.42 -4.97
CA SER A 26 -3.11 13.39 -4.42
C SER A 26 -2.77 14.50 -5.40
N ASN A 27 -2.66 15.71 -4.85
CA ASN A 27 -2.12 16.87 -5.52
C ASN A 27 -1.14 17.56 -4.54
N PRO A 28 0.17 17.61 -4.82
CA PRO A 28 0.89 17.11 -6.01
C PRO A 28 0.91 15.57 -6.14
N LEU A 29 1.45 15.07 -7.26
CA LEU A 29 1.58 13.62 -7.50
C LEU A 29 2.51 12.98 -6.45
N PRO A 30 2.19 11.76 -5.99
CA PRO A 30 2.97 11.11 -4.94
C PRO A 30 4.36 10.74 -5.46
N VAL A 31 5.36 10.90 -4.60
CA VAL A 31 6.76 10.62 -4.92
C VAL A 31 7.06 9.14 -4.74
N SER A 32 6.40 8.47 -3.78
CA SER A 32 6.58 7.04 -3.56
C SER A 32 5.31 6.34 -3.04
N VAL A 33 5.19 5.06 -3.39
CA VAL A 33 4.17 4.13 -2.89
C VAL A 33 4.86 2.85 -2.44
N THR A 34 4.66 2.48 -1.19
CA THR A 34 5.30 1.31 -0.58
C THR A 34 4.26 0.46 0.13
N TRP A 35 4.28 -0.84 -0.14
CA TRP A 35 3.53 -1.83 0.62
C TRP A 35 4.39 -2.46 1.69
N THR A 36 3.86 -2.56 2.91
CA THR A 36 4.45 -3.34 4.00
C THR A 36 3.45 -4.35 4.53
N LYS A 37 3.94 -5.42 5.15
CA LYS A 37 3.10 -6.42 5.80
C LYS A 37 3.31 -6.36 7.31
N ASP A 38 2.22 -6.35 8.07
CA ASP A 38 2.30 -6.41 9.53
C ASP A 38 3.00 -7.68 9.98
N ASN A 39 3.83 -7.54 11.01
CA ASN A 39 4.67 -8.60 11.56
C ASN A 39 5.70 -9.18 10.58
N ASN A 40 5.96 -8.52 9.45
CA ASN A 40 7.06 -8.87 8.55
C ASN A 40 7.81 -7.60 8.12
N SER A 41 8.83 -7.24 8.89
CA SER A 41 9.65 -6.05 8.65
C SER A 41 10.52 -6.13 7.39
N THR A 42 10.74 -7.32 6.83
CA THR A 42 11.53 -7.49 5.60
C THR A 42 10.67 -7.40 4.35
N PHE A 43 9.34 -7.51 4.48
CA PHE A 43 8.44 -7.36 3.35
C PHE A 43 8.27 -5.88 2.98
N SER A 44 8.77 -5.51 1.80
CA SER A 44 8.57 -4.20 1.19
C SER A 44 8.36 -4.34 -0.32
N HIS A 45 7.37 -3.66 -0.86
CA HIS A 45 7.10 -3.65 -2.29
C HIS A 45 6.78 -2.24 -2.78
N ASN A 46 7.64 -1.70 -3.66
CA ASN A 46 7.53 -0.33 -4.17
C ASN A 46 6.78 -0.31 -5.50
N SER A 47 5.45 -0.15 -5.43
CA SER A 47 4.56 -0.14 -6.58
C SER A 47 3.17 0.34 -6.14
N SER A 48 2.41 0.98 -7.04
CA SER A 48 0.99 1.27 -6.79
C SER A 48 0.13 0.00 -6.74
N VAL A 49 0.61 -1.11 -7.30
CA VAL A 49 -0.06 -2.41 -7.31
C VAL A 49 0.78 -3.45 -6.59
N LEU A 50 0.23 -4.02 -5.52
CA LEU A 50 0.76 -5.21 -4.86
C LEU A 50 0.31 -6.45 -5.63
N LYS A 51 1.27 -7.21 -6.17
CA LYS A 51 1.01 -8.49 -6.85
C LYS A 51 1.73 -9.63 -6.14
N VAL A 52 0.98 -10.71 -5.86
CA VAL A 52 1.53 -11.98 -5.38
C VAL A 52 1.00 -13.07 -6.29
N ASN A 53 1.89 -13.74 -7.03
CA ASN A 53 1.48 -14.62 -8.13
C ASN A 53 0.80 -15.92 -7.67
N SER A 54 1.19 -16.43 -6.50
CA SER A 54 0.67 -17.68 -5.94
C SER A 54 0.60 -17.54 -4.43
N ILE A 55 -0.60 -17.28 -3.92
CA ILE A 55 -0.87 -17.12 -2.48
C ILE A 55 -0.68 -18.44 -1.73
N ASN A 56 -0.14 -18.36 -0.52
CA ASN A 56 -0.06 -19.47 0.43
C ASN A 56 -0.53 -19.02 1.83
N LYS A 57 -0.75 -19.97 2.75
CA LYS A 57 -1.18 -19.68 4.14
C LYS A 57 -0.34 -18.64 4.90
N TYR A 58 0.94 -18.49 4.58
CA TYR A 58 1.83 -17.52 5.24
C TYR A 58 1.66 -16.11 4.70
N ASP A 59 1.00 -15.95 3.54
CA ASP A 59 0.65 -14.63 2.99
C ASP A 59 -0.51 -13.98 3.75
N ARG A 60 -1.32 -14.74 4.49
CA ARG A 60 -2.35 -14.19 5.39
C ARG A 60 -1.77 -13.09 6.29
N GLY A 61 -2.53 -12.01 6.46
CA GLY A 61 -2.16 -10.94 7.37
C GLY A 61 -2.67 -9.58 6.91
N THR A 62 -2.31 -8.56 7.68
CA THR A 62 -2.62 -7.17 7.36
C THR A 62 -1.51 -6.57 6.52
N TYR A 63 -1.89 -5.93 5.43
CA TYR A 63 -0.99 -5.21 4.54
C TYR A 63 -1.31 -3.72 4.62
N ARG A 64 -0.28 -2.90 4.48
CA ARG A 64 -0.33 -1.45 4.52
C ARG A 64 0.18 -0.89 3.21
N CYS A 65 -0.58 -0.01 2.57
CA CYS A 65 -0.06 0.91 1.57
C CYS A 65 0.33 2.22 2.26
N THR A 66 1.57 2.67 2.05
CA THR A 66 2.06 3.98 2.48
C THR A 66 2.41 4.80 1.24
N VAL A 67 1.93 6.04 1.20
CA VAL A 67 2.15 6.97 0.10
C VAL A 67 2.80 8.22 0.63
N VAL A 68 3.89 8.66 0.01
CA VAL A 68 4.60 9.88 0.38
C VAL A 68 4.43 10.91 -0.72
N ASN A 69 4.00 12.11 -0.35
CA ASN A 69 3.91 13.25 -1.25
C ASN A 69 4.74 14.41 -0.72
N GLN A 70 5.56 15.03 -1.58
CA GLN A 70 6.32 16.22 -1.24
C GLN A 70 5.48 17.47 -1.50
N ILE A 71 5.48 18.40 -0.55
CA ILE A 71 4.74 19.64 -0.61
C ILE A 71 5.74 20.76 -0.42
N ASN A 72 5.71 21.72 -1.35
CA ASN A 72 6.50 22.94 -1.26
C ASN A 72 5.54 24.09 -0.96
N PRO A 73 5.26 24.38 0.32
CA PRO A 73 4.53 25.59 0.69
C PRO A 73 5.44 26.79 0.39
N SER A 74 5.32 27.33 -0.82
CA SER A 74 5.72 28.68 -1.24
C SER A 74 6.82 29.36 -0.40
N GLY A 75 8.04 28.83 -0.46
CA GLY A 75 9.26 29.51 0.01
C GLY A 75 9.96 28.95 1.25
N GLU A 76 9.40 27.94 1.92
CA GLU A 76 10.06 27.24 3.03
C GLU A 76 10.22 25.74 2.77
N ASN A 77 11.04 25.07 3.59
CA ASN A 77 11.58 23.71 3.46
C ASN A 77 10.60 22.68 2.86
N GLU A 78 11.11 21.74 2.05
CA GLU A 78 10.33 20.61 1.53
C GLU A 78 9.66 19.84 2.69
N GLU A 79 8.33 19.85 2.76
CA GLU A 79 7.58 19.04 3.71
C GLU A 79 7.05 17.78 3.02
N SER A 80 7.04 16.65 3.73
CA SER A 80 6.45 15.42 3.22
C SER A 80 5.18 15.09 3.99
N MET A 81 4.08 14.85 3.27
CA MET A 81 2.87 14.29 3.85
C MET A 81 2.76 12.81 3.49
N ASN A 82 2.44 12.01 4.50
CA ASN A 82 2.23 10.58 4.36
C ASN A 82 0.74 10.25 4.41
N GLY A 83 0.28 9.43 3.46
CA GLY A 83 -1.03 8.77 3.48
C GLY A 83 -0.84 7.29 3.76
N THR A 84 -1.81 6.67 4.42
CA THR A 84 -1.73 5.24 4.74
C THR A 84 -3.12 4.60 4.69
N GLU A 85 -3.19 3.41 4.10
CA GLU A 85 -4.41 2.58 4.08
C GLU A 85 -4.07 1.11 4.28
N TRP A 86 -4.99 0.39 4.92
CA TRP A 86 -4.81 -0.98 5.34
C TRP A 86 -5.81 -1.91 4.66
N PHE A 87 -5.41 -3.17 4.46
CA PHE A 87 -6.37 -4.23 4.19
C PHE A 87 -5.93 -5.53 4.84
N TYR A 88 -6.90 -6.34 5.26
CA TYR A 88 -6.65 -7.70 5.70
C TYR A 88 -6.76 -8.67 4.52
N LEU A 89 -5.75 -9.53 4.36
CA LEU A 89 -5.77 -10.67 3.46
C LEU A 89 -6.10 -11.94 4.26
N ASN A 90 -7.25 -12.52 3.96
CA ASN A 90 -7.56 -13.89 4.33
C ASN A 90 -7.18 -14.86 3.21
N VAL A 91 -6.75 -16.06 3.60
CA VAL A 91 -6.39 -17.15 2.69
C VAL A 91 -7.27 -18.36 2.98
N GLN A 92 -7.84 -18.96 1.93
CA GLN A 92 -8.69 -20.15 1.97
C GLN A 92 -8.02 -21.36 1.34
#